data_AF-A0A0H4X8I1-F1
#
_entry.id   AF-A0A0H4X8I1-F1
#
_cell.length_a   1.000
_cell.length_b   1.000
_cell.length_c   1.000
_cell.angle_alpha   90.00
_cell.angle_beta   90.00
_cell.angle_gamma   90.00
#
_symmetry.space_group_name_H-M   'P 1'
#
loop_
_entity.id
_entity.type
_entity.pdbx_description
1 polymer ?
#
loop_
_entity_poly.entity_id
_entity_poly.type
_entity_poly.pdbx_seq_one_letter_code
_entity_poly.pdbx_strand_id
1 'polypeptide(L)'
;MLREFASLYLTWALLLAVAPPLAWLSLAALARIGRPLSARQALKVGRGVLVLSLVLPLLAAAVHTVMPAGPRFSFERSVARHAGRLPGPLVETQPVAPSARVSRALPSLPPVLPAAALTLLLGGVAVTVRALVRHRRLLRQLEALPRVRSVGRIAVVLGEDGMPAFSAWFPRGWHRASAWVVVPPALLEDAEGLRLTVLHELQHHRQRDTHWAFARLALTSAFFWHPAAHGLSRWWVSLQELACDEALVATGRVQPQAYARCLLQAALAVPSHSSLPAGATGMAHPTTRRIQMLFQPRPARAQGVTTLLAALCLVLAPLAALSQGVAKGRAVTLVEAQSLARTSQPEGDLPVVVDAHVVARLNALTGTEKGRAFMKRALENLATHRAALAGPLRAKGLPEGLLAVAVVESAATNMPETDGRPSLAPGMRGAGVWMFIPETARRYGLEVSDARDERLDVARETQAAAALLSDLHARFGDWRLALAAYNQGSKKVEAALAAGGSRDATALIDAGHLNDYAATVQAGLLILRNPHLLD
;
A
#
# COMPACT_ATOMS: atom_id res chain seq x y z
N MET A 1 1.80 -9.11 -7.00
CA MET A 1 2.68 -7.98 -7.42
C MET A 1 1.97 -6.81 -8.14
N LEU A 2 1.36 -6.97 -9.32
CA LEU A 2 0.81 -5.83 -10.11
C LEU A 2 -0.31 -5.04 -9.39
N ARG A 3 -1.23 -5.73 -8.71
CA ARG A 3 -2.30 -5.10 -7.91
C ARG A 3 -1.76 -4.26 -6.74
N GLU A 4 -0.61 -4.66 -6.17
CA GLU A 4 0.02 -3.94 -5.05
C GLU A 4 0.69 -2.66 -5.53
N PHE A 5 1.39 -2.71 -6.67
CA PHE A 5 1.92 -1.52 -7.32
C PHE A 5 0.81 -0.54 -7.72
N ALA A 6 -0.30 -1.04 -8.28
CA ALA A 6 -1.46 -0.22 -8.61
C ALA A 6 -2.08 0.42 -7.34
N SER A 7 -2.25 -0.34 -6.25
CA SER A 7 -2.72 0.17 -4.95
C SER A 7 -1.83 1.30 -4.43
N LEU A 8 -0.51 1.11 -4.50
CA LEU A 8 0.47 2.10 -4.05
C LEU A 8 0.43 3.37 -4.92
N TYR A 9 0.39 3.23 -6.24
CA TYR A 9 0.32 4.36 -7.17
C TYR A 9 -0.96 5.18 -7.00
N LEU A 10 -2.11 4.52 -6.89
CA LEU A 10 -3.39 5.17 -6.62
C LEU A 10 -3.41 5.88 -5.27
N THR A 11 -2.79 5.28 -4.25
CA THR A 11 -2.63 5.91 -2.94
C THR A 11 -1.76 7.17 -3.03
N TRP A 12 -0.64 7.14 -3.77
CA TRP A 12 0.16 8.35 -4.01
C TRP A 12 -0.66 9.44 -4.73
N ALA A 13 -1.40 9.10 -5.78
CA ALA A 13 -2.24 10.05 -6.51
C ALA A 13 -3.28 10.69 -5.57
N LEU A 14 -3.96 9.89 -4.75
CA LEU A 14 -4.93 10.37 -3.77
C LEU A 14 -4.29 11.34 -2.75
N LEU A 15 -3.14 10.97 -2.18
CA LEU A 15 -2.45 11.85 -1.23
C LEU A 15 -1.95 13.14 -1.88
N LEU A 16 -1.52 13.10 -3.14
CA LEU A 16 -1.13 14.29 -3.90
C LEU A 16 -2.33 15.19 -4.20
N ALA A 17 -3.55 14.65 -4.28
CA ALA A 17 -4.76 15.45 -4.43
C ALA A 17 -5.16 16.16 -3.13
N VAL A 18 -4.92 15.55 -1.96
CA VAL A 18 -5.40 16.06 -0.66
C VAL A 18 -4.36 16.88 0.09
N ALA A 19 -3.11 16.42 0.16
CA ALA A 19 -2.11 17.00 1.05
C ALA A 19 -1.69 18.44 0.69
N PRO A 20 -1.44 18.80 -0.58
CA PRO A 20 -1.06 20.17 -0.94
C PRO A 20 -2.17 21.20 -0.69
N PRO A 21 -3.43 20.99 -1.11
CA PRO A 21 -4.53 21.91 -0.77
C PRO A 21 -4.72 22.06 0.74
N LEU A 22 -4.64 20.96 1.51
CA LEU A 22 -4.79 20.99 2.96
C LEU A 22 -3.71 21.85 3.62
N ALA A 23 -2.45 21.69 3.18
CA ALA A 23 -1.35 22.50 3.68
C ALA A 23 -1.46 23.97 3.28
N TRP A 24 -1.89 24.26 2.04
CA TRP A 24 -2.12 25.62 1.57
C TRP A 24 -3.22 26.31 2.39
N LEU A 25 -4.36 25.64 2.61
CA LEU A 25 -5.45 26.13 3.45
C LEU A 25 -4.98 26.36 4.89
N SER A 26 -4.17 25.44 5.44
CA SER A 26 -3.64 25.58 6.79
C SER A 26 -2.74 26.81 6.94
N LEU A 27 -1.87 27.06 5.96
CA LEU A 27 -1.03 28.27 5.94
C LEU A 27 -1.87 29.55 5.79
N ALA A 28 -2.90 29.53 4.95
CA ALA A 28 -3.82 30.65 4.81
C ALA A 28 -4.63 30.92 6.11
N ALA A 29 -5.08 29.86 6.79
CA ALA A 29 -5.78 29.96 8.06
C ALA A 29 -4.87 30.55 9.15
N LEU A 30 -3.62 30.07 9.26
CA LEU A 30 -2.61 30.62 10.17
C LEU A 30 -2.37 32.12 9.94
N ALA A 31 -2.30 32.55 8.68
CA ALA A 31 -2.16 33.96 8.35
C ALA A 31 -3.38 34.79 8.78
N ARG A 32 -4.61 34.27 8.59
CA ARG A 32 -5.86 34.96 9.00
C ARG A 32 -5.99 35.14 10.51
N ILE A 33 -5.51 34.20 11.31
CA ILE A 33 -5.55 34.27 12.78
C ILE A 33 -4.36 35.06 13.38
N GLY A 34 -3.64 35.84 12.56
CA GLY A 34 -2.52 36.68 13.01
C GLY A 34 -1.25 35.89 13.38
N ARG A 35 -1.11 34.65 12.91
CA ARG A 35 0.07 33.81 13.13
C ARG A 35 0.72 33.35 11.81
N PRO A 36 1.07 34.27 10.88
CA PRO A 36 1.65 33.89 9.61
C PRO A 36 3.02 33.24 9.81
N LEU A 37 3.31 32.21 8.99
CA LEU A 37 4.64 31.65 8.90
C LEU A 37 5.51 32.49 7.95
N SER A 38 6.81 32.57 8.25
CA SER A 38 7.81 33.17 7.37
C SER A 38 7.88 32.42 6.03
N ALA A 39 8.40 33.06 4.97
CA ALA A 39 8.48 32.41 3.66
C ALA A 39 9.34 31.13 3.71
N ARG A 40 10.48 31.17 4.42
CA ARG A 40 11.31 29.98 4.66
C ARG A 40 10.60 28.89 5.45
N GLN A 41 9.75 29.26 6.42
CA GLN A 41 8.94 28.29 7.18
C GLN A 41 7.86 27.65 6.31
N ALA A 42 7.15 28.44 5.50
CA ALA A 42 6.17 27.94 4.54
C ALA A 42 6.80 26.99 3.52
N LEU A 43 8.02 27.29 3.04
CA LEU A 43 8.80 26.39 2.19
C LEU A 43 9.11 25.05 2.89
N LYS A 44 9.47 25.06 4.18
CA LYS A 44 9.67 23.82 4.96
C LYS A 44 8.38 22.99 5.05
N VAL A 45 7.23 23.63 5.26
CA VAL A 45 5.91 22.96 5.24
C VAL A 45 5.66 22.34 3.86
N GLY A 46 5.88 23.10 2.79
CA GLY A 46 5.74 22.61 1.42
C GLY A 46 6.61 21.37 1.15
N ARG A 47 7.89 21.39 1.54
CA ARG A 47 8.80 20.23 1.40
C ARG A 47 8.32 19.04 2.23
N GLY A 48 7.91 19.28 3.47
CA GLY A 48 7.38 18.25 4.37
C GLY A 48 6.12 17.58 3.82
N VAL A 49 5.22 18.33 3.18
CA VAL A 49 4.01 17.79 2.56
C VAL A 49 4.33 16.77 1.47
N LEU A 50 5.29 17.02 0.59
CA LEU A 50 5.70 15.99 -0.38
C LEU A 50 6.31 14.78 0.28
N VAL A 51 7.18 14.99 1.26
CA VAL A 51 7.79 13.86 1.98
C VAL A 51 6.69 13.00 2.59
N LEU A 52 5.70 13.60 3.24
CA LEU A 52 4.52 12.89 3.77
C LEU A 52 3.74 12.18 2.65
N SER A 53 3.44 12.87 1.54
CA SER A 53 2.72 12.30 0.40
C SER A 53 3.44 11.10 -0.21
N LEU A 54 4.78 11.08 -0.24
CA LEU A 54 5.56 9.98 -0.81
C LEU A 54 5.82 8.84 0.19
N VAL A 55 6.08 9.16 1.46
CA VAL A 55 6.51 8.19 2.47
C VAL A 55 5.33 7.47 3.14
N LEU A 56 4.24 8.18 3.46
CA LEU A 56 3.09 7.57 4.15
C LEU A 56 2.51 6.37 3.40
N PRO A 57 2.39 6.37 2.06
CA PRO A 57 1.88 5.21 1.34
C PRO A 57 2.79 3.99 1.42
N LEU A 58 4.12 4.20 1.45
CA LEU A 58 5.10 3.12 1.63
C LEU A 58 5.02 2.54 3.04
N LEU A 59 4.94 3.40 4.06
CA LEU A 59 4.75 2.96 5.45
C LEU A 59 3.43 2.21 5.63
N ALA A 60 2.34 2.71 5.06
CA ALA A 60 1.05 2.05 5.09
C ALA A 60 1.11 0.66 4.42
N ALA A 61 1.77 0.55 3.27
CA ALA A 61 1.99 -0.73 2.60
C ALA A 61 2.81 -1.71 3.47
N ALA A 62 3.90 -1.25 4.09
CA ALA A 62 4.74 -2.07 4.97
C ALA A 62 4.01 -2.52 6.25
N VAL A 63 3.20 -1.64 6.86
CA VAL A 63 2.38 -2.02 8.02
C VAL A 63 1.34 -3.06 7.62
N HIS A 64 0.76 -2.97 6.42
CA HIS A 64 -0.21 -3.94 5.92
C HIS A 64 0.39 -5.30 5.55
N THR A 65 1.68 -5.40 5.21
CA THR A 65 2.34 -6.70 4.99
C THR A 65 2.63 -7.43 6.30
N VAL A 66 2.91 -6.67 7.37
CA VAL A 66 3.18 -7.22 8.71
C VAL A 66 1.89 -7.49 9.50
N MET A 67 0.87 -6.66 9.30
CA MET A 67 -0.44 -6.76 9.96
C MET A 67 -1.53 -6.92 8.90
N PRO A 68 -1.84 -8.15 8.44
CA PRO A 68 -2.88 -8.38 7.45
C PRO A 68 -4.19 -7.79 7.99
N ALA A 69 -4.64 -6.71 7.35
CA ALA A 69 -5.86 -6.04 7.75
C ALA A 69 -7.06 -6.93 7.40
N GLY A 70 -7.65 -7.57 8.41
CA GLY A 70 -9.11 -7.65 8.44
C GLY A 70 -9.67 -6.22 8.47
N PRO A 71 -10.93 -5.97 8.06
CA PRO A 71 -11.51 -4.62 8.05
C PRO A 71 -11.27 -3.95 9.40
N ARG A 72 -10.38 -2.94 9.39
CA ARG A 72 -9.98 -2.20 10.60
C ARG A 72 -11.13 -1.35 11.15
N PHE A 73 -12.15 -1.12 10.33
CA PHE A 73 -13.48 -0.67 10.70
C PHE A 73 -14.52 -1.51 9.95
N SER A 74 -15.14 -2.48 10.61
CA SER A 74 -16.54 -2.76 10.33
C SER A 74 -17.33 -2.22 11.51
N PHE A 75 -18.35 -1.41 11.23
CA PHE A 75 -19.32 -0.97 12.24
C PHE A 75 -19.82 -2.19 13.03
N GLU A 76 -19.98 -3.32 12.36
CA GLU A 76 -20.33 -4.62 12.94
C GLU A 76 -19.37 -5.13 14.02
N ARG A 77 -18.04 -4.98 13.89
CA ARG A 77 -17.10 -5.38 14.95
C ARG A 77 -17.21 -4.49 16.18
N SER A 78 -17.50 -3.20 16.01
CA SER A 78 -17.68 -2.27 17.12
C SER A 78 -19.00 -2.54 17.84
N VAL A 79 -20.07 -2.80 17.09
CA VAL A 79 -21.38 -3.18 17.61
C VAL A 79 -21.32 -4.55 18.30
N ALA A 80 -20.75 -5.58 17.67
CA ALA A 80 -20.62 -6.92 18.28
C ALA A 80 -19.81 -6.91 19.58
N ARG A 81 -18.76 -6.07 19.66
CA ARG A 81 -17.91 -5.95 20.87
C ARG A 81 -18.61 -5.21 22.02
N HIS A 82 -19.66 -4.43 21.74
CA HIS A 82 -20.45 -3.72 22.74
C HIS A 82 -21.87 -4.28 22.93
N ALA A 83 -22.34 -5.17 22.05
CA ALA A 83 -23.65 -5.79 22.11
C ALA A 83 -23.84 -6.61 23.40
N GLY A 84 -22.79 -7.29 23.87
CA GLY A 84 -22.81 -8.02 25.15
C GLY A 84 -22.78 -7.14 26.41
N ARG A 85 -22.67 -5.81 26.26
CA ARG A 85 -22.69 -4.83 27.37
C ARG A 85 -23.97 -4.01 27.43
N LEU A 86 -24.85 -4.15 26.44
CA LEU A 86 -26.16 -3.52 26.45
C LEU A 86 -27.10 -4.40 27.27
N PRO A 87 -27.89 -3.84 28.21
CA PRO A 87 -28.95 -4.61 28.85
C PRO A 87 -29.87 -5.17 27.77
N GLY A 88 -30.21 -6.47 27.89
CA GLY A 88 -31.02 -7.17 26.92
C GLY A 88 -32.32 -6.42 26.61
N PRO A 89 -32.86 -6.52 25.39
CA PRO A 89 -34.10 -5.86 25.04
C PRO A 89 -35.21 -6.32 26.00
N LEU A 90 -35.89 -5.37 26.64
CA LEU A 90 -37.05 -5.60 27.52
C LEU A 90 -38.30 -6.10 26.78
N VAL A 91 -38.17 -6.40 25.48
CA VAL A 91 -39.25 -6.85 24.62
C VAL A 91 -38.75 -8.05 23.82
N GLU A 92 -39.39 -9.18 24.04
CA GLU A 92 -39.23 -10.41 23.28
C GLU A 92 -39.80 -10.17 21.87
N THR A 93 -38.96 -9.68 20.95
CA THR A 93 -39.37 -9.51 19.55
C THR A 93 -39.34 -10.86 18.86
N GLN A 94 -40.49 -11.32 18.36
CA GLN A 94 -40.58 -12.49 17.49
C GLN A 94 -39.57 -12.41 16.33
N PRO A 95 -39.00 -13.54 15.88
CA PRO A 95 -38.05 -13.56 14.78
C PRO A 95 -38.77 -13.14 13.48
N VAL A 96 -38.60 -11.88 13.09
CA VAL A 96 -39.00 -11.40 11.77
C VAL A 96 -38.14 -12.12 10.73
N ALA A 97 -38.79 -12.88 9.83
CA ALA A 97 -38.13 -13.51 8.70
C ALA A 97 -37.29 -12.45 7.96
N PRO A 98 -36.02 -12.75 7.60
CA PRO A 98 -35.15 -11.77 6.99
C PRO A 98 -35.77 -11.34 5.66
N SER A 99 -36.34 -10.13 5.63
CA SER A 99 -36.77 -9.49 4.39
C SER A 99 -35.58 -9.51 3.46
N ALA A 100 -35.74 -10.09 2.27
CA ALA A 100 -34.75 -10.11 1.21
C ALA A 100 -34.42 -8.66 0.80
N ARG A 101 -33.54 -8.00 1.55
CA ARG A 101 -32.81 -6.86 1.01
C ARG A 101 -31.95 -7.44 -0.08
N VAL A 102 -32.42 -7.30 -1.31
CA VAL A 102 -31.62 -7.35 -2.53
C VAL A 102 -30.48 -6.36 -2.31
N SER A 103 -29.42 -6.85 -1.69
CA SER A 103 -28.13 -6.18 -1.64
C SER A 103 -27.68 -6.23 -3.09
N ARG A 104 -28.03 -5.19 -3.86
CA ARG A 104 -27.40 -4.95 -5.16
C ARG A 104 -25.91 -5.04 -4.88
N ALA A 105 -25.29 -6.14 -5.30
CA ALA A 105 -23.86 -6.26 -5.34
C ALA A 105 -23.38 -5.03 -6.12
N LEU A 106 -22.75 -4.08 -5.42
CA LEU A 106 -21.94 -3.08 -6.10
C LEU A 106 -21.02 -3.89 -7.00
N PRO A 107 -21.04 -3.67 -8.33
CA PRO A 107 -20.26 -4.48 -9.25
C PRO A 107 -18.83 -4.50 -8.74
N SER A 108 -18.26 -5.70 -8.61
CA SER A 108 -16.83 -5.86 -8.40
C SER A 108 -16.14 -4.93 -9.38
N LEU A 109 -15.38 -3.96 -8.87
CA LEU A 109 -14.67 -2.99 -9.71
C LEU A 109 -13.94 -3.79 -10.81
N PRO A 110 -14.26 -3.57 -12.09
CA PRO A 110 -13.76 -4.41 -13.15
C PRO A 110 -12.22 -4.34 -13.21
N PRO A 111 -11.54 -5.32 -13.83
CA PRO A 111 -10.06 -5.33 -14.01
C PRO A 111 -9.48 -4.10 -14.73
N VAL A 112 -10.32 -3.13 -15.08
CA VAL A 112 -10.00 -1.83 -15.66
C VAL A 112 -9.13 -0.98 -14.75
N LEU A 113 -9.33 -0.98 -13.42
CA LEU A 113 -8.53 -0.14 -12.52
C LEU A 113 -7.03 -0.48 -12.50
N PRO A 114 -6.61 -1.75 -12.32
CA PRO A 114 -5.19 -2.09 -12.36
C PRO A 114 -4.60 -1.91 -13.77
N ALA A 115 -5.37 -2.16 -14.83
CA ALA A 115 -4.93 -1.92 -16.20
C ALA A 115 -4.70 -0.42 -16.47
N ALA A 116 -5.63 0.44 -16.07
CA ALA A 116 -5.50 1.90 -16.20
C ALA A 116 -4.33 2.44 -15.36
N ALA A 117 -4.16 1.95 -14.12
CA ALA A 117 -3.02 2.31 -13.28
C ALA A 117 -1.68 1.92 -13.94
N LEU A 118 -1.61 0.75 -14.58
CA LEU A 118 -0.42 0.31 -15.31
C LEU A 118 -0.14 1.19 -16.53
N THR A 119 -1.16 1.56 -17.31
CA THR A 119 -1.01 2.46 -18.46
C THR A 119 -0.49 3.84 -18.02
N LEU A 120 -1.06 4.40 -16.94
CA LEU A 120 -0.60 5.67 -16.39
C LEU A 120 0.84 5.60 -15.88
N LEU A 121 1.23 4.47 -15.27
CA LEU A 121 2.59 4.22 -14.81
C LEU A 121 3.58 4.17 -15.98
N LEU A 122 3.28 3.40 -17.03
CA LEU A 122 4.10 3.31 -18.24
C LEU A 122 4.23 4.68 -18.93
N GLY A 123 3.13 5.43 -19.03
CA GLY A 123 3.15 6.81 -19.50
C GLY A 123 4.05 7.71 -18.65
N GLY A 124 3.95 7.62 -17.32
CA GLY A 124 4.80 8.36 -16.38
C GLY A 124 6.29 8.03 -16.55
N VAL A 125 6.64 6.76 -16.77
CA VAL A 125 8.03 6.34 -17.06
C VAL A 125 8.52 6.99 -18.36
N ALA A 126 7.75 6.92 -19.44
CA ALA A 126 8.12 7.52 -20.73
C ALA A 126 8.33 9.04 -20.63
N VAL A 127 7.42 9.75 -19.95
CA VAL A 127 7.55 11.20 -19.70
C VAL A 127 8.80 11.52 -18.86
N THR A 128 9.08 10.71 -17.84
CA THR A 128 10.25 10.87 -16.97
C THR A 128 11.56 10.68 -17.75
N VAL A 129 11.64 9.66 -18.60
CA VAL A 129 12.81 9.45 -19.47
C VAL A 129 13.02 10.65 -20.39
N ARG A 130 11.95 11.13 -21.04
CA ARG A 130 12.02 12.33 -21.91
C ARG A 130 12.48 13.57 -21.13
N ALA A 131 11.99 13.76 -19.92
CA ALA A 131 12.38 14.86 -19.03
C ALA A 131 13.87 14.78 -18.65
N LEU A 132 14.36 13.59 -18.29
CA LEU A 132 15.77 13.38 -17.97
C LEU A 132 16.69 13.59 -19.18
N VAL A 133 16.26 13.18 -20.39
CA VAL A 133 17.01 13.46 -21.62
C VAL A 133 17.11 14.96 -21.88
N ARG A 134 16.02 15.71 -21.70
CA ARG A 134 16.03 17.18 -21.82
C ARG A 134 16.95 17.83 -20.78
N HIS A 135 16.89 17.38 -19.53
CA HIS A 135 17.77 17.86 -18.48
C HIS A 135 19.25 17.56 -18.79
N ARG A 136 19.57 16.38 -19.33
CA ARG A 136 20.93 16.06 -19.82
C ARG A 136 21.36 16.89 -21.03
N ARG A 137 20.45 17.29 -21.92
CA ARG A 137 20.75 18.20 -23.04
C ARG A 137 21.07 19.61 -22.53
N LEU A 138 20.32 20.10 -21.54
CA LEU A 138 20.60 21.39 -20.90
C LEU A 138 22.03 21.42 -20.34
N LEU A 139 22.48 20.37 -19.66
CA LEU A 139 23.86 20.30 -19.16
C LEU A 139 24.91 20.49 -20.27
N ARG A 140 24.71 19.85 -21.44
CA ARG A 140 25.62 20.00 -22.57
C ARG A 140 25.60 21.43 -23.15
N GLN A 141 24.45 22.08 -23.18
CA GLN A 141 24.34 23.48 -23.59
C GLN A 141 25.07 24.39 -22.61
N LEU A 142 24.85 24.22 -21.30
CA LEU A 142 25.51 25.01 -20.26
C LEU A 142 27.03 24.86 -20.27
N GLU A 143 27.54 23.66 -20.60
CA GLU A 143 28.98 23.41 -20.74
C GLU A 143 29.62 24.17 -21.91
N ALA A 144 28.85 24.50 -22.94
CA ALA A 144 29.30 25.26 -24.11
C ALA A 144 29.22 26.78 -23.93
N LEU A 145 28.47 27.27 -22.94
CA LEU A 145 28.30 28.69 -22.71
C LEU A 145 29.56 29.37 -22.12
N PRO A 146 29.79 30.66 -22.40
CA PRO A 146 30.93 31.41 -21.86
C PRO A 146 30.87 31.48 -20.33
N ARG A 147 31.98 31.18 -19.66
CA ARG A 147 32.08 31.25 -18.20
C ARG A 147 32.51 32.64 -17.76
N VAL A 148 31.71 33.26 -16.89
CA VAL A 148 32.05 34.54 -16.24
C VAL A 148 32.94 34.30 -15.03
N ARG A 149 32.55 33.34 -14.19
CA ARG A 149 33.21 33.07 -12.91
C ARG A 149 32.97 31.64 -12.45
N SER A 150 33.91 31.09 -11.70
CA SER A 150 33.73 29.85 -10.93
C SER A 150 33.84 30.13 -9.43
N VAL A 151 32.96 29.52 -8.65
CA VAL A 151 33.00 29.56 -7.18
C VAL A 151 32.85 28.13 -6.67
N GLY A 152 33.98 27.48 -6.38
CA GLY A 152 34.00 26.06 -6.02
C GLY A 152 33.38 25.18 -7.13
N ARG A 153 32.27 24.49 -6.82
CA ARG A 153 31.54 23.62 -7.75
C ARG A 153 30.41 24.34 -8.52
N ILE A 154 30.32 25.66 -8.38
CA ILE A 154 29.32 26.50 -9.05
C ILE A 154 29.98 27.22 -10.22
N ALA A 155 29.44 27.03 -11.43
CA ALA A 155 29.82 27.77 -12.61
C ALA A 155 28.80 28.87 -12.90
N VAL A 156 29.25 30.12 -13.02
CA VAL A 156 28.45 31.26 -13.47
C VAL A 156 28.73 31.47 -14.96
N VAL A 157 27.70 31.33 -15.78
CA VAL A 157 27.80 31.42 -17.25
C VAL A 157 26.90 32.53 -17.80
N LEU A 158 27.29 33.07 -18.95
CA LEU A 158 26.45 34.01 -19.71
C LEU A 158 25.42 33.22 -20.51
N GLY A 159 24.16 33.58 -20.31
CA GLY A 159 23.05 33.05 -21.10
C GLY A 159 22.98 33.69 -22.49
N GLU A 160 21.98 33.25 -23.25
CA GLU A 160 21.60 33.89 -24.52
C GLU A 160 20.66 35.07 -24.25
N ASP A 161 20.57 36.00 -25.20
CA ASP A 161 19.70 37.17 -25.09
C ASP A 161 18.22 36.75 -24.93
N GLY A 162 17.51 37.45 -24.05
CA GLY A 162 16.10 37.17 -23.74
C GLY A 162 15.86 36.00 -22.77
N MET A 163 16.91 35.32 -22.30
CA MET A 163 16.78 34.32 -21.24
C MET A 163 16.77 34.96 -19.84
N PRO A 164 15.85 34.54 -18.95
CA PRO A 164 15.89 34.95 -17.54
C PRO A 164 17.13 34.38 -16.83
N ALA A 165 17.52 35.00 -15.72
CA ALA A 165 18.47 34.38 -14.82
C ALA A 165 17.89 33.10 -14.21
N PHE A 166 18.69 32.05 -14.14
CA PHE A 166 18.27 30.79 -13.53
C PHE A 166 19.44 29.96 -13.01
N SER A 167 19.08 29.05 -12.11
CA SER A 167 19.96 28.09 -11.48
C SER A 167 19.56 26.66 -11.81
N ALA A 168 20.55 25.83 -12.15
CA ALA A 168 20.36 24.41 -12.43
C ALA A 168 21.41 23.55 -11.72
N TRP A 169 21.02 22.35 -11.30
CA TRP A 169 21.93 21.39 -10.66
C TRP A 169 21.90 20.04 -11.37
N PHE A 170 23.06 19.38 -11.43
CA PHE A 170 23.23 18.07 -12.06
C PHE A 170 24.06 17.14 -11.17
N PRO A 171 23.66 15.86 -11.02
CA PRO A 171 24.44 14.87 -10.28
C PRO A 171 25.72 14.52 -11.05
N ARG A 172 26.88 14.96 -10.55
CA ARG A 172 28.21 14.73 -11.16
C ARG A 172 29.27 14.41 -10.10
N GLY A 173 30.34 13.74 -10.54
CA GLY A 173 31.50 13.43 -9.71
C GLY A 173 32.18 14.68 -9.11
N TRP A 174 32.99 14.47 -8.07
CA TRP A 174 33.54 15.53 -7.22
C TRP A 174 34.42 16.56 -7.98
N HIS A 175 35.06 16.16 -9.07
CA HIS A 175 35.97 17.01 -9.85
C HIS A 175 35.30 17.93 -10.88
N ARG A 176 33.96 17.88 -11.03
CA ARG A 176 33.24 18.67 -12.04
C ARG A 176 32.23 19.61 -11.39
N ALA A 177 31.98 20.75 -12.06
CA ALA A 177 30.91 21.67 -11.68
C ALA A 177 29.57 20.93 -11.70
N SER A 178 28.87 20.96 -10.57
CA SER A 178 27.58 20.30 -10.38
C SER A 178 26.43 21.31 -10.29
N ALA A 179 26.74 22.58 -10.11
CA ALA A 179 25.80 23.67 -9.99
C ALA A 179 26.12 24.76 -11.03
N TRP A 180 25.08 25.30 -11.64
CA TRP A 180 25.16 26.30 -12.69
C TRP A 180 24.27 27.47 -12.34
N VAL A 181 24.75 28.67 -12.61
CA VAL A 181 24.02 29.93 -12.54
C VAL A 181 24.15 30.59 -13.92
N VAL A 182 23.02 30.83 -14.57
CA VAL A 182 22.96 31.50 -15.87
C VAL A 182 22.49 32.93 -15.64
N VAL A 183 23.23 33.87 -16.22
CA VAL A 183 22.94 35.30 -16.08
C VAL A 183 22.72 35.92 -17.47
N PRO A 184 21.66 36.74 -17.66
CA PRO A 184 21.45 37.49 -18.89
C PRO A 184 22.65 38.41 -19.24
N PRO A 185 23.08 38.48 -20.50
CA PRO A 185 24.16 39.38 -20.93
C PRO A 185 23.89 40.86 -20.60
N ALA A 186 22.63 41.30 -20.69
CA ALA A 186 22.21 42.68 -20.39
C ALA A 186 22.54 43.14 -18.96
N LEU A 187 22.75 42.22 -18.01
CA LEU A 187 23.14 42.57 -16.65
C LEU A 187 24.62 42.93 -16.52
N LEU A 188 25.46 42.69 -17.54
CA LEU A 188 26.89 43.05 -17.48
C LEU A 188 27.12 44.57 -17.40
N GLU A 189 26.17 45.36 -17.89
CA GLU A 189 26.22 46.83 -17.85
C GLU A 189 25.77 47.40 -16.50
N ASP A 190 25.05 46.62 -15.69
CA ASP A 190 24.57 47.01 -14.35
C ASP A 190 25.25 46.16 -13.27
N ALA A 191 26.33 46.68 -12.71
CA ALA A 191 27.10 45.98 -11.67
C ALA A 191 26.29 45.68 -10.40
N GLU A 192 25.33 46.54 -10.03
CA GLU A 192 24.48 46.31 -8.85
C GLU A 192 23.43 45.24 -9.15
N GLY A 193 22.72 45.34 -10.27
CA GLY A 193 21.74 44.36 -10.73
C GLY A 193 22.35 42.98 -10.96
N LEU A 194 23.55 42.90 -11.53
CA LEU A 194 24.32 41.67 -11.69
C LEU A 194 24.63 41.03 -10.33
N ARG A 195 25.14 41.83 -9.38
CA ARG A 195 25.48 41.35 -8.03
C ARG A 195 24.24 40.81 -7.33
N LEU A 196 23.13 41.53 -7.35
CA LEU A 196 21.88 41.13 -6.69
C LEU A 196 21.29 39.85 -7.32
N THR A 197 21.29 39.78 -8.66
CA THR A 197 20.84 38.60 -9.42
C THR A 197 21.69 37.37 -9.09
N VAL A 198 23.02 37.49 -9.13
CA VAL A 198 23.90 36.36 -8.81
C VAL A 198 23.74 35.93 -7.35
N LEU A 199 23.57 36.86 -6.41
CA LEU A 199 23.31 36.52 -5.00
C LEU A 199 21.99 35.76 -4.82
N HIS A 200 20.95 36.14 -5.58
CA HIS A 200 19.67 35.44 -5.59
C HIS A 200 19.81 34.00 -6.09
N GLU A 201 20.41 33.83 -7.26
CA GLU A 201 20.61 32.52 -7.88
C GLU A 201 21.51 31.60 -7.03
N LEU A 202 22.56 32.15 -6.43
CA LEU A 202 23.39 31.41 -5.46
C LEU A 202 22.61 30.99 -4.22
N GLN A 203 21.66 31.81 -3.77
CA GLN A 203 20.85 31.49 -2.61
C GLN A 203 19.93 30.29 -2.87
N HIS A 204 19.44 30.08 -4.09
CA HIS A 204 18.73 28.84 -4.44
C HIS A 204 19.60 27.59 -4.27
N HIS A 205 20.87 27.63 -4.67
CA HIS A 205 21.81 26.53 -4.44
C HIS A 205 22.05 26.30 -2.94
N ARG A 206 22.22 27.38 -2.15
CA ARG A 206 22.39 27.29 -0.69
C ARG A 206 21.18 26.68 0.01
N GLN A 207 19.96 26.99 -0.45
CA GLN A 207 18.72 26.42 0.07
C GLN A 207 18.39 25.03 -0.49
N ARG A 208 19.22 24.51 -1.40
CA ARG A 208 19.03 23.26 -2.16
C ARG A 208 17.80 23.28 -3.09
N ASP A 209 17.32 24.45 -3.48
CA ASP A 209 16.15 24.58 -4.35
C ASP A 209 16.34 23.92 -5.70
N THR A 210 17.56 23.91 -6.23
CA THR A 210 17.91 23.22 -7.47
C THR A 210 17.83 21.70 -7.37
N HIS A 211 18.06 21.11 -6.19
CA HIS A 211 17.84 19.67 -5.96
C HIS A 211 16.33 19.38 -5.92
N TRP A 212 15.55 20.26 -5.28
CA TRP A 212 14.10 20.16 -5.29
C TRP A 212 13.49 20.43 -6.67
N ALA A 213 14.13 21.23 -7.52
CA ALA A 213 13.73 21.41 -8.91
C ALA A 213 13.87 20.12 -9.72
N PHE A 214 14.92 19.33 -9.46
CA PHE A 214 15.06 17.98 -10.02
C PHE A 214 13.99 17.02 -9.47
N ALA A 215 13.71 17.05 -8.16
CA ALA A 215 12.64 16.25 -7.55
C ALA A 215 11.25 16.61 -8.12
N ARG A 216 11.00 17.90 -8.36
CA ARG A 216 9.79 18.43 -9.01
C ARG A 216 9.66 17.93 -10.44
N LEU A 217 10.75 17.89 -11.20
CA LEU A 217 10.78 17.31 -12.54
C LEU A 217 10.38 15.82 -12.53
N ALA A 218 10.92 15.04 -11.58
CA ALA A 218 10.55 13.64 -11.42
C ALA A 218 9.07 13.48 -11.03
N LEU A 219 8.58 14.28 -10.08
CA LEU A 219 7.20 14.25 -9.61
C LEU A 219 6.20 14.59 -10.73
N THR A 220 6.38 15.72 -11.42
CA THR A 220 5.44 16.13 -12.49
C THR A 220 5.54 15.23 -13.72
N SER A 221 6.63 14.49 -13.88
CA SER A 221 6.74 13.46 -14.93
C SER A 221 6.02 12.16 -14.55
N ALA A 222 6.22 11.67 -13.32
CA ALA A 222 5.57 10.46 -12.82
C ALA A 222 4.04 10.62 -12.67
N PHE A 223 3.58 11.84 -12.41
CA PHE A 223 2.18 12.22 -12.29
C PHE A 223 1.78 13.24 -13.35
N PHE A 224 2.21 13.01 -14.61
CA PHE A 224 1.98 13.94 -15.73
C PHE A 224 0.51 14.29 -15.96
N TRP A 225 -0.41 13.37 -15.68
CA TRP A 225 -1.86 13.53 -15.82
C TRP A 225 -2.51 14.19 -14.60
N HIS A 226 -1.79 14.33 -13.47
CA HIS A 226 -2.39 14.69 -12.19
C HIS A 226 -2.32 16.21 -11.95
N PRO A 227 -3.45 16.94 -11.98
CA PRO A 227 -3.45 18.40 -11.89
C PRO A 227 -2.89 18.91 -10.56
N ALA A 228 -3.12 18.19 -9.45
CA ALA A 228 -2.59 18.60 -8.16
C ALA A 228 -1.06 18.44 -8.05
N ALA A 229 -0.44 17.55 -8.84
CA ALA A 229 1.02 17.42 -8.86
C ALA A 229 1.66 18.65 -9.54
N HIS A 230 1.04 19.13 -10.63
CA HIS A 230 1.42 20.39 -11.29
C HIS A 230 1.09 21.61 -10.43
N GLY A 231 -0.04 21.59 -9.72
CA GLY A 231 -0.40 22.61 -8.72
C GLY A 231 0.63 22.71 -7.60
N LEU A 232 1.01 21.58 -7.01
CA LEU A 232 2.05 21.49 -5.98
C LEU A 232 3.40 22.01 -6.50
N SER A 233 3.78 21.61 -7.71
CA SER A 233 4.99 22.10 -8.40
C SER A 233 5.00 23.63 -8.50
N ARG A 234 3.91 24.26 -8.99
CA ARG A 234 3.80 25.73 -9.09
C ARG A 234 3.81 26.41 -7.73
N TRP A 235 3.13 25.82 -6.75
CA TRP A 235 3.08 26.34 -5.38
C TRP A 235 4.46 26.34 -4.72
N TRP A 236 5.25 25.27 -4.88
CA TRP A 236 6.62 25.25 -4.38
C TRP A 236 7.51 26.27 -4.99
N VAL A 237 7.50 26.39 -6.31
CA VAL A 237 8.36 27.38 -6.96
C VAL A 237 8.03 28.77 -6.42
N SER A 238 6.74 29.07 -6.22
CA SER A 238 6.33 30.31 -5.55
C SER A 238 6.88 30.45 -4.12
N LEU A 239 6.89 29.38 -3.33
CA LEU A 239 7.48 29.38 -1.97
C LEU A 239 9.02 29.50 -2.00
N GLN A 240 9.69 28.93 -2.99
CA GLN A 240 11.14 28.99 -3.17
C GLN A 240 11.58 30.42 -3.46
N GLU A 241 10.93 31.10 -4.40
CA GLU A 241 11.20 32.51 -4.72
C GLU A 241 11.03 33.39 -3.47
N LEU A 242 9.89 33.28 -2.76
CA LEU A 242 9.64 34.05 -1.54
C LEU A 242 10.66 33.75 -0.43
N ALA A 243 11.05 32.49 -0.25
CA ALA A 243 12.05 32.10 0.75
C ALA A 243 13.47 32.55 0.37
N CYS A 244 13.77 32.61 -0.93
CA CYS A 244 15.01 33.16 -1.46
C CYS A 244 15.10 34.66 -1.20
N ASP A 245 14.06 35.39 -1.60
CA ASP A 245 13.89 36.83 -1.37
C ASP A 245 13.99 37.19 0.12
N GLU A 246 13.29 36.44 0.98
CA GLU A 246 13.34 36.62 2.43
C GLU A 246 14.77 36.45 2.95
N ALA A 247 15.50 35.44 2.47
CA ALA A 247 16.86 35.17 2.94
C ALA A 247 17.87 36.25 2.54
N LEU A 248 17.72 36.84 1.34
CA LEU A 248 18.60 37.91 0.86
C LEU A 248 18.48 39.14 1.76
N VAL A 249 17.26 39.60 2.00
CA VAL A 249 17.00 40.80 2.80
C VAL A 249 17.11 40.51 4.31
N ALA A 250 17.04 39.25 4.75
CA ALA A 250 17.15 38.88 6.16
C ALA A 250 18.50 39.24 6.79
N THR A 251 19.57 39.23 5.99
CA THR A 251 20.93 39.46 6.48
C THR A 251 21.28 40.93 6.69
N GLY A 252 20.41 41.86 6.27
CA GLY A 252 20.69 43.31 6.28
C GLY A 252 21.74 43.77 5.26
N ARG A 253 22.36 42.83 4.52
CA ARG A 253 23.39 43.13 3.50
C ARG A 253 22.82 43.62 2.17
N VAL A 254 21.52 43.43 1.97
CA VAL A 254 20.79 43.80 0.75
C VAL A 254 19.64 44.72 1.16
N GLN A 255 19.63 45.94 0.63
CA GLN A 255 18.55 46.90 0.85
C GLN A 255 17.27 46.44 0.15
N PRO A 256 16.10 46.40 0.83
CA PRO A 256 14.84 45.95 0.23
C PRO A 256 14.46 46.73 -1.03
N GLN A 257 14.69 48.05 -1.05
CA GLN A 257 14.33 48.93 -2.16
C GLN A 257 15.17 48.67 -3.42
N ALA A 258 16.50 48.54 -3.26
CA ALA A 258 17.40 48.22 -4.37
C ALA A 258 17.07 46.84 -4.96
N TYR A 259 16.79 45.87 -4.08
CA TYR A 259 16.39 44.53 -4.50
C TYR A 259 15.03 44.50 -5.20
N ALA A 260 14.04 45.26 -4.72
CA ALA A 260 12.74 45.38 -5.38
C ALA A 260 12.85 45.96 -6.80
N ARG A 261 13.71 46.96 -7.00
CA ARG A 261 14.00 47.51 -8.34
C ARG A 261 14.63 46.47 -9.26
N CYS A 262 15.63 45.73 -8.76
CA CYS A 262 16.26 44.64 -9.50
C CYS A 262 15.25 43.57 -9.92
N LEU A 263 14.35 43.14 -9.02
CA LEU A 263 13.28 42.19 -9.35
C LEU A 263 12.31 42.73 -10.40
N LEU A 264 11.97 44.02 -10.33
CA LEU A 264 11.09 44.67 -11.31
C LEU A 264 11.76 44.75 -12.69
N GLN A 265 13.02 45.16 -12.75
CA GLN A 265 13.79 45.22 -14.00
C GLN A 265 13.96 43.83 -14.62
N ALA A 266 14.29 42.81 -13.82
CA ALA A 266 14.38 41.44 -14.30
C ALA A 266 13.03 40.93 -14.87
N ALA A 267 11.91 41.32 -14.27
CA ALA A 267 10.59 40.97 -14.76
C ALA A 267 10.21 41.69 -16.06
N LEU A 268 10.68 42.93 -16.25
CA LEU A 268 10.45 43.72 -17.47
C LEU A 268 11.37 43.31 -18.63
N ALA A 269 12.57 42.78 -18.33
CA ALA A 269 13.55 42.37 -19.32
C ALA A 269 13.25 41.01 -19.98
N VAL A 270 12.38 40.20 -19.38
CA VAL A 270 12.08 38.84 -19.83
C VAL A 270 10.76 38.84 -20.62
N PRO A 271 10.73 38.32 -21.86
CA PRO A 271 9.50 38.17 -22.63
C PRO A 271 8.42 37.40 -21.86
N SER A 272 7.15 37.78 -22.02
CA SER A 272 5.98 37.22 -21.31
C SER A 272 5.81 35.69 -21.42
N HIS A 273 6.57 35.01 -22.29
CA HIS A 273 6.49 33.58 -22.60
C HIS A 273 7.78 32.78 -22.33
N SER A 274 8.82 33.37 -21.74
CA SER A 274 10.07 32.64 -21.48
C SER A 274 9.90 31.62 -20.36
N SER A 275 9.73 30.35 -20.72
CA SER A 275 9.68 29.24 -19.77
C SER A 275 11.08 28.84 -19.30
N LEU A 276 11.26 28.68 -17.99
CA LEU A 276 12.51 28.15 -17.45
C LEU A 276 12.83 26.74 -17.98
N PRO A 277 14.11 26.42 -18.24
CA PRO A 277 14.51 25.07 -18.62
C PRO A 277 14.08 24.00 -17.61
N ALA A 278 13.85 22.77 -18.10
CA ALA A 278 13.41 21.67 -17.26
C ALA A 278 14.42 21.35 -16.13
N GLY A 279 13.95 21.40 -14.89
CA GLY A 279 14.78 21.18 -13.70
C GLY A 279 15.57 22.41 -13.23
N ALA A 280 15.28 23.60 -13.77
CA ALA A 280 15.82 24.87 -13.29
C ALA A 280 14.85 25.60 -12.33
N THR A 281 15.37 26.59 -11.61
CA THR A 281 14.65 27.57 -10.78
C THR A 281 15.28 28.94 -11.02
N GLY A 282 14.53 30.04 -10.90
CA GLY A 282 15.07 31.38 -11.15
C GLY A 282 13.98 32.44 -11.25
N MET A 283 14.37 33.68 -11.51
CA MET A 283 13.55 34.88 -11.28
C MET A 283 12.26 35.06 -12.11
N ALA A 284 11.81 34.06 -12.89
CA ALA A 284 10.69 34.15 -13.83
C ALA A 284 9.27 34.01 -13.21
N HIS A 285 9.03 34.62 -12.04
CA HIS A 285 7.80 34.40 -11.23
C HIS A 285 7.05 35.69 -10.85
N PRO A 286 5.75 35.62 -10.49
CA PRO A 286 4.91 36.80 -10.26
C PRO A 286 5.52 37.80 -9.25
N THR A 287 5.96 38.94 -9.79
CA THR A 287 6.81 39.91 -9.10
C THR A 287 6.08 40.66 -7.98
N THR A 288 4.77 40.89 -8.13
CA THR A 288 3.97 41.69 -7.18
C THR A 288 4.01 41.15 -5.76
N ARG A 289 3.77 39.84 -5.58
CA ARG A 289 3.75 39.21 -4.26
C ARG A 289 5.13 39.18 -3.61
N ARG A 290 6.18 39.01 -4.43
CA ARG A 290 7.58 39.00 -4.00
C ARG A 290 7.98 40.37 -3.46
N ILE A 291 7.72 41.43 -4.23
CA ILE A 291 8.00 42.82 -3.82
C ILE A 291 7.21 43.19 -2.56
N GLN A 292 5.91 42.89 -2.50
CA GLN A 292 5.10 43.17 -1.31
C GLN A 292 5.67 42.52 -0.04
N MET A 293 6.13 41.26 -0.14
CA MET A 293 6.71 40.54 0.99
C MET A 293 7.99 41.21 1.52
N LEU A 294 8.80 41.86 0.67
CA LEU A 294 10.05 42.53 1.09
C LEU A 294 9.81 43.63 2.13
N PHE A 295 8.63 44.26 2.10
CA PHE A 295 8.28 45.41 2.95
C PHE A 295 7.35 45.03 4.12
N GLN A 296 6.99 43.75 4.27
CA GLN A 296 6.16 43.29 5.38
C GLN A 296 6.99 42.97 6.62
N PRO A 297 6.45 43.21 7.84
CA PRO A 297 7.11 42.84 9.08
C PRO A 297 7.28 41.32 9.17
N ARG A 298 8.45 40.88 9.63
CA ARG A 298 8.79 39.45 9.71
C ARG A 298 8.26 38.85 11.01
N PRO A 299 7.65 37.65 10.96
CA PRO A 299 7.25 36.96 12.18
C PRO A 299 8.48 36.52 13.00
N ALA A 300 8.46 36.82 14.31
CA ALA A 300 9.63 36.67 15.19
C ALA A 300 9.89 35.26 15.74
N ARG A 301 8.96 34.29 15.60
CA ARG A 301 9.06 32.96 16.22
C ARG A 301 8.95 31.78 15.23
N ALA A 302 9.68 30.71 15.56
CA ALA A 302 9.85 29.48 14.77
C ALA A 302 8.78 28.38 14.97
N GLN A 303 7.77 28.62 15.81
CA GLN A 303 7.11 27.53 16.55
C GLN A 303 5.91 26.84 15.87
N GLY A 304 5.67 27.05 14.57
CA GLY A 304 4.48 26.48 13.89
C GLY A 304 4.72 25.32 12.91
N VAL A 305 5.95 25.10 12.45
CA VAL A 305 6.20 24.18 11.32
C VAL A 305 6.07 22.72 11.71
N THR A 306 6.70 22.31 12.82
CA THR A 306 6.70 20.91 13.28
C THR A 306 5.30 20.47 13.72
N THR A 307 4.60 21.32 14.46
CA THR A 307 3.22 21.10 14.90
C THR A 307 2.27 20.97 13.71
N LEU A 308 2.39 21.84 12.70
CA LEU A 308 1.59 21.74 11.48
C LEU A 308 1.88 20.45 10.70
N LEU A 309 3.16 20.07 10.52
CA LEU A 309 3.51 18.82 9.82
C LEU A 309 3.02 17.59 10.59
N ALA A 310 3.06 17.59 11.92
CA ALA A 310 2.51 16.52 12.74
C ALA A 310 0.98 16.43 12.59
N ALA A 311 0.27 17.55 12.60
CA ALA A 311 -1.17 17.59 12.37
C ALA A 311 -1.55 17.08 10.97
N LEU A 312 -0.82 17.50 9.93
CA LEU A 312 -1.00 17.00 8.57
C LEU A 312 -0.75 15.49 8.50
N CYS A 313 0.30 14.98 9.17
CA CYS A 313 0.59 13.56 9.23
C CYS A 313 -0.55 12.76 9.89
N LEU A 314 -1.13 13.26 10.99
CA LEU A 314 -2.26 12.61 11.67
C LEU A 314 -3.50 12.50 10.78
N VAL A 315 -3.72 13.46 9.87
CA VAL A 315 -4.84 13.42 8.92
C VAL A 315 -4.53 12.52 7.72
N LEU A 316 -3.30 12.57 7.20
CA LEU A 316 -2.93 11.86 5.97
C LEU A 316 -2.61 10.38 6.20
N ALA A 317 -2.12 9.99 7.37
CA ALA A 317 -1.76 8.59 7.65
C ALA A 317 -2.96 7.63 7.63
N PRO A 318 -4.12 7.95 8.25
CA PRO A 318 -5.33 7.14 8.11
C PRO A 318 -5.81 7.05 6.66
N LEU A 319 -5.78 8.15 5.91
CA LEU A 319 -6.16 8.17 4.50
C LEU A 319 -5.28 7.22 3.67
N ALA A 320 -3.96 7.26 3.87
CA ALA A 320 -3.02 6.34 3.24
C ALA A 320 -3.28 4.88 3.65
N ALA A 321 -3.57 4.61 4.93
CA ALA A 321 -3.84 3.27 5.40
C ALA A 321 -5.15 2.69 4.85
N LEU A 322 -6.18 3.52 4.69
CA LEU A 322 -7.50 3.13 4.18
C LEU A 322 -7.51 2.96 2.66
N SER A 323 -6.74 3.76 1.92
CA SER A 323 -6.62 3.61 0.46
C SER A 323 -5.80 2.38 0.06
N GLN A 324 -4.88 1.93 0.93
CA GLN A 324 -4.15 0.68 0.79
C GLN A 324 -5.10 -0.51 1.04
N GLY A 325 -5.84 -0.89 0.00
CA GLY A 325 -6.90 -1.89 0.08
C GLY A 325 -7.95 -1.76 -1.01
N VAL A 326 -8.06 -0.59 -1.65
CA VAL A 326 -9.02 -0.35 -2.74
C VAL A 326 -8.78 -1.28 -3.95
N ALA A 327 -7.55 -1.78 -4.13
CA ALA A 327 -7.21 -2.77 -5.17
C ALA A 327 -7.04 -4.21 -4.64
N LYS A 328 -7.15 -4.45 -3.32
CA LYS A 328 -7.21 -5.80 -2.74
C LYS A 328 -8.69 -6.19 -2.66
N GLY A 329 -9.03 -7.41 -3.11
CA GLY A 329 -10.43 -7.84 -3.25
C GLY A 329 -11.25 -7.62 -1.98
N ARG A 330 -12.55 -7.35 -2.16
CA ARG A 330 -13.51 -7.14 -1.06
C ARG A 330 -13.47 -8.35 -0.12
N ALA A 331 -13.32 -8.10 1.18
CA ALA A 331 -13.43 -9.16 2.18
C ALA A 331 -14.85 -9.76 2.19
N VAL A 332 -14.93 -11.08 2.24
CA VAL A 332 -16.16 -11.84 2.40
C VAL A 332 -16.70 -11.61 3.81
N THR A 333 -17.95 -11.18 3.91
CA THR A 333 -18.62 -10.95 5.20
C THR A 333 -19.17 -12.26 5.77
N LEU A 334 -19.52 -12.28 7.07
CA LEU A 334 -20.14 -13.44 7.69
C LEU A 334 -21.46 -13.83 7.01
N VAL A 335 -22.32 -12.85 6.75
CA VAL A 335 -23.62 -13.05 6.08
C VAL A 335 -23.43 -13.63 4.68
N GLU A 336 -22.45 -13.12 3.94
CA GLU A 336 -22.13 -13.61 2.61
C GLU A 336 -21.56 -15.02 2.63
N ALA A 337 -20.63 -15.31 3.53
CA ALA A 337 -20.08 -16.66 3.69
C ALA A 337 -21.16 -17.68 4.09
N GLN A 338 -22.10 -17.30 4.98
CA GLN A 338 -23.27 -18.12 5.31
C GLN A 338 -24.21 -18.31 4.12
N SER A 339 -24.39 -17.28 3.29
CA SER A 339 -25.15 -17.40 2.04
C SER A 339 -24.49 -18.40 1.10
N LEU A 340 -23.18 -18.26 0.86
CA LEU A 340 -22.40 -19.16 0.00
C LEU A 340 -22.45 -20.61 0.52
N ALA A 341 -22.31 -20.81 1.83
CA ALA A 341 -22.41 -22.13 2.45
C ALA A 341 -23.77 -22.78 2.16
N ARG A 342 -24.87 -22.03 2.34
CA ARG A 342 -26.22 -22.52 2.10
C ARG A 342 -26.49 -22.81 0.62
N THR A 343 -26.07 -21.92 -0.28
CA THR A 343 -26.35 -22.05 -1.73
C THR A 343 -25.50 -23.12 -2.41
N SER A 344 -24.34 -23.46 -1.84
CA SER A 344 -23.39 -24.39 -2.45
C SER A 344 -23.31 -25.75 -1.75
N GLN A 345 -24.16 -26.02 -0.74
CA GLN A 345 -24.19 -27.29 -0.01
C GLN A 345 -24.81 -28.41 -0.86
N PRO A 346 -24.05 -29.45 -1.25
CA PRO A 346 -24.61 -30.64 -1.89
C PRO A 346 -25.38 -31.48 -0.86
N GLU A 347 -26.41 -32.18 -1.33
CA GLU A 347 -27.19 -33.10 -0.50
C GLU A 347 -26.33 -34.28 -0.03
N GLY A 348 -26.41 -34.62 1.26
CA GLY A 348 -25.64 -35.72 1.87
C GLY A 348 -24.13 -35.47 2.02
N ASP A 349 -23.63 -34.27 1.69
CA ASP A 349 -22.20 -33.94 1.78
C ASP A 349 -21.82 -33.24 3.10
N LEU A 350 -20.52 -33.02 3.32
CA LEU A 350 -19.95 -32.43 4.53
C LEU A 350 -20.59 -31.05 4.81
N PRO A 351 -21.24 -30.82 5.97
CA PRO A 351 -21.86 -29.54 6.28
C PRO A 351 -20.81 -28.46 6.60
N VAL A 352 -21.02 -27.26 6.06
CA VAL A 352 -20.20 -26.09 6.40
C VAL A 352 -20.92 -25.23 7.43
N VAL A 353 -20.40 -25.20 8.65
CA VAL A 353 -20.87 -24.29 9.71
C VAL A 353 -20.00 -23.04 9.67
N VAL A 354 -20.56 -21.91 9.24
CA VAL A 354 -19.80 -20.67 9.09
C VAL A 354 -19.83 -19.85 10.37
N ASP A 355 -18.67 -19.76 11.01
CA ASP A 355 -18.42 -18.88 12.16
C ASP A 355 -17.35 -17.80 11.84
N ALA A 356 -16.96 -17.03 12.86
CA ALA A 356 -15.96 -15.97 12.71
C ALA A 356 -14.57 -16.50 12.30
N HIS A 357 -14.19 -17.69 12.73
CA HIS A 357 -12.91 -18.33 12.38
C HIS A 357 -12.91 -18.78 10.93
N VAL A 358 -14.02 -19.37 10.45
CA VAL A 358 -14.17 -19.75 9.03
C VAL A 358 -14.07 -18.51 8.13
N VAL A 359 -14.73 -17.41 8.49
CA VAL A 359 -14.66 -16.15 7.72
C VAL A 359 -13.26 -15.55 7.74
N ALA A 360 -12.56 -15.61 8.88
CA ALA A 360 -11.18 -15.16 8.98
C ALA A 360 -10.25 -15.99 8.07
N ARG A 361 -10.39 -17.33 8.08
CA ARG A 361 -9.60 -18.23 7.22
C ARG A 361 -9.95 -18.08 5.74
N LEU A 362 -11.23 -17.94 5.41
CA LEU A 362 -11.70 -17.67 4.05
C LEU A 362 -11.06 -16.39 3.49
N ASN A 363 -11.11 -15.29 4.25
CA ASN A 363 -10.48 -14.03 3.85
C ASN A 363 -8.95 -14.09 3.80
N ALA A 364 -8.31 -14.90 4.63
CA ALA A 364 -6.87 -15.12 4.53
C ALA A 364 -6.51 -15.84 3.21
N LEU A 365 -7.31 -16.82 2.81
CA LEU A 365 -7.12 -17.61 1.59
C LEU A 365 -7.49 -16.83 0.32
N THR A 366 -8.55 -16.03 0.32
CA THR A 366 -9.00 -15.27 -0.86
C THR A 366 -8.38 -13.87 -0.92
N GLY A 367 -8.06 -13.26 0.22
CA GLY A 367 -7.57 -11.89 0.32
C GLY A 367 -6.07 -11.74 0.06
N THR A 368 -5.26 -12.76 0.36
CA THR A 368 -3.79 -12.71 0.21
C THR A 368 -3.31 -13.35 -1.10
N GLU A 369 -2.20 -12.84 -1.67
CA GLU A 369 -1.60 -13.42 -2.88
C GLU A 369 -1.10 -14.85 -2.63
N LYS A 370 -0.48 -15.08 -1.47
CA LYS A 370 -0.03 -16.42 -1.03
C LYS A 370 -1.20 -17.39 -0.88
N GLY A 371 -2.29 -16.97 -0.24
CA GLY A 371 -3.50 -17.78 -0.07
C GLY A 371 -4.15 -18.13 -1.40
N ARG A 372 -4.33 -17.14 -2.30
CA ARG A 372 -4.92 -17.39 -3.63
C ARG A 372 -4.05 -18.32 -4.47
N ALA A 373 -2.73 -18.11 -4.46
CA ALA A 373 -1.81 -18.96 -5.20
C ALA A 373 -1.81 -20.40 -4.66
N PHE A 374 -1.88 -20.57 -3.34
CA PHE A 374 -2.05 -21.90 -2.72
C PHE A 374 -3.34 -22.56 -3.18
N MET A 375 -4.49 -21.86 -3.08
CA MET A 375 -5.79 -22.42 -3.42
C MET A 375 -5.93 -22.72 -4.92
N LYS A 376 -5.43 -21.85 -5.81
CA LYS A 376 -5.44 -22.12 -7.27
C LYS A 376 -4.69 -23.38 -7.61
N ARG A 377 -3.47 -23.54 -7.08
CA ARG A 377 -2.68 -24.77 -7.23
C ARG A 377 -3.42 -25.98 -6.67
N ALA A 378 -4.03 -25.85 -5.49
CA ALA A 378 -4.78 -26.95 -4.88
C ALA A 378 -5.97 -27.39 -5.73
N LEU A 379 -6.70 -26.44 -6.35
CA LEU A 379 -7.82 -26.76 -7.24
C LEU A 379 -7.34 -27.39 -8.55
N GLU A 380 -6.22 -26.92 -9.12
CA GLU A 380 -5.60 -27.51 -10.31
C GLU A 380 -5.17 -28.97 -10.04
N ASN A 381 -4.42 -29.20 -8.96
CA ASN A 381 -3.99 -30.54 -8.55
C ASN A 381 -5.17 -31.46 -8.24
N LEU A 382 -6.17 -30.94 -7.52
CA LEU A 382 -7.36 -31.72 -7.19
C LEU A 382 -8.12 -32.09 -8.46
N ALA A 383 -8.24 -31.19 -9.45
CA ALA A 383 -8.90 -31.51 -10.72
C ALA A 383 -8.23 -32.70 -11.43
N THR A 384 -6.90 -32.80 -11.37
CA THR A 384 -6.14 -33.93 -11.93
C THR A 384 -6.35 -35.24 -11.15
N HIS A 385 -6.40 -35.19 -9.82
CA HIS A 385 -6.37 -36.39 -8.97
C HIS A 385 -7.72 -36.75 -8.34
N ARG A 386 -8.80 -36.00 -8.64
CA ARG A 386 -10.09 -36.09 -7.95
C ARG A 386 -10.65 -37.51 -7.91
N ALA A 387 -10.63 -38.22 -9.04
CA ALA A 387 -11.19 -39.57 -9.12
C ALA A 387 -10.48 -40.56 -8.20
N ALA A 388 -9.14 -40.49 -8.14
CA ALA A 388 -8.33 -41.35 -7.29
C ALA A 388 -8.56 -41.07 -5.80
N LEU A 389 -8.74 -39.79 -5.43
CA LEU A 389 -8.97 -39.38 -4.04
C LEU A 389 -10.43 -39.61 -3.58
N ALA A 390 -11.41 -39.40 -4.47
CA ALA A 390 -12.82 -39.55 -4.14
C ALA A 390 -13.26 -41.02 -4.07
N GLY A 391 -12.64 -41.91 -4.85
CA GLY A 391 -13.01 -43.33 -4.91
C GLY A 391 -13.08 -44.02 -3.54
N PRO A 392 -12.00 -44.01 -2.73
CA PRO A 392 -12.01 -44.63 -1.40
C PRO A 392 -13.00 -43.99 -0.41
N LEU A 393 -13.24 -42.67 -0.50
CA LEU A 393 -14.26 -41.99 0.31
C LEU A 393 -15.66 -42.52 -0.02
N ARG A 394 -16.01 -42.57 -1.31
CA ARG A 394 -17.30 -43.09 -1.79
C ARG A 394 -17.51 -44.57 -1.42
N ALA A 395 -16.45 -45.39 -1.51
CA ALA A 395 -16.50 -46.80 -1.14
C ALA A 395 -16.85 -47.02 0.35
N LYS A 396 -16.55 -46.04 1.21
CA LYS A 396 -16.93 -46.04 2.64
C LYS A 396 -18.19 -45.23 2.95
N GLY A 397 -18.89 -44.72 1.93
CA GLY A 397 -20.06 -43.84 2.12
C GLY A 397 -19.73 -42.51 2.78
N LEU A 398 -18.48 -42.04 2.67
CA LEU A 398 -18.03 -40.78 3.27
C LEU A 398 -18.30 -39.58 2.35
N PRO A 399 -18.56 -38.38 2.90
CA PRO A 399 -18.75 -37.17 2.11
C PRO A 399 -17.54 -36.81 1.25
N GLU A 400 -17.77 -36.47 -0.03
CA GLU A 400 -16.69 -36.04 -0.93
C GLU A 400 -16.09 -34.68 -0.52
N GLY A 401 -16.83 -33.87 0.24
CA GLY A 401 -16.35 -32.63 0.84
C GLY A 401 -15.13 -32.82 1.76
N LEU A 402 -14.84 -34.05 2.21
CA LEU A 402 -13.62 -34.38 2.95
C LEU A 402 -12.34 -34.24 2.11
N LEU A 403 -12.44 -34.15 0.77
CA LEU A 403 -11.32 -33.74 -0.08
C LEU A 403 -10.75 -32.37 0.29
N ALA A 404 -11.51 -31.53 0.99
CA ALA A 404 -11.01 -30.28 1.56
C ALA A 404 -9.85 -30.49 2.55
N VAL A 405 -9.77 -31.65 3.21
CA VAL A 405 -8.63 -32.03 4.06
C VAL A 405 -7.36 -32.13 3.22
N ALA A 406 -7.36 -32.91 2.14
CA ALA A 406 -6.23 -33.02 1.21
C ALA A 406 -5.83 -31.65 0.61
N VAL A 407 -6.81 -30.79 0.32
CA VAL A 407 -6.56 -29.41 -0.14
C VAL A 407 -5.81 -28.59 0.92
N VAL A 408 -6.22 -28.63 2.18
CA VAL A 408 -5.60 -27.88 3.28
C VAL A 408 -4.24 -28.45 3.67
N GLU A 409 -4.14 -29.76 3.71
CA GLU A 409 -2.94 -30.48 4.15
C GLU A 409 -1.78 -30.31 3.16
N SER A 410 -2.04 -30.54 1.86
CA SER A 410 -0.97 -30.71 0.87
C SER A 410 -1.19 -29.95 -0.44
N ALA A 411 -2.24 -29.13 -0.53
CA ALA A 411 -2.75 -28.62 -1.81
C ALA A 411 -3.01 -29.77 -2.80
N ALA A 412 -3.55 -30.90 -2.32
CA ALA A 412 -3.76 -32.12 -3.07
C ALA A 412 -2.50 -32.63 -3.81
N THR A 413 -1.31 -32.46 -3.19
CA THR A 413 -0.02 -32.87 -3.77
C THR A 413 0.55 -34.04 -2.98
N ASN A 414 0.95 -35.10 -3.67
CA ASN A 414 1.66 -36.20 -3.03
C ASN A 414 3.11 -35.77 -2.75
N MET A 415 3.49 -35.62 -1.47
CA MET A 415 4.80 -35.06 -1.10
C MET A 415 5.51 -35.87 -0.01
N PRO A 416 6.84 -36.05 -0.08
CA PRO A 416 7.61 -36.64 1.00
C PRO A 416 7.65 -35.72 2.23
N GLU A 417 7.92 -36.30 3.39
CA GLU A 417 8.01 -35.58 4.67
C GLU A 417 9.06 -34.44 4.63
N THR A 418 10.11 -34.61 3.82
CA THR A 418 11.20 -33.65 3.62
C THR A 418 10.86 -32.47 2.69
N ASP A 419 9.71 -32.48 2.01
CA ASP A 419 9.34 -31.41 1.07
C ASP A 419 8.98 -30.12 1.83
N GLY A 420 9.67 -29.01 1.52
CA GLY A 420 9.47 -27.71 2.19
C GLY A 420 8.25 -26.90 1.74
N ARG A 421 7.44 -27.37 0.80
CA ARG A 421 6.27 -26.62 0.27
C ARG A 421 5.27 -26.29 1.38
N PRO A 422 4.69 -25.07 1.40
CA PRO A 422 3.83 -24.64 2.49
C PRO A 422 2.52 -25.45 2.57
N SER A 423 2.13 -25.84 3.79
CA SER A 423 0.80 -26.38 4.16
C SER A 423 -0.02 -25.29 4.85
N LEU A 424 -1.36 -25.42 4.82
CA LEU A 424 -2.25 -24.57 5.62
C LEU A 424 -2.52 -25.15 7.02
N ALA A 425 -2.22 -26.44 7.22
CA ALA A 425 -2.38 -27.11 8.50
C ALA A 425 -1.28 -26.68 9.49
N PRO A 426 -1.62 -26.24 10.71
CA PRO A 426 -0.64 -26.02 11.76
C PRO A 426 -0.21 -27.38 12.35
N GLY A 427 1.07 -27.50 12.73
CA GLY A 427 1.57 -28.66 13.48
C GLY A 427 2.68 -29.44 12.79
N MET A 428 2.77 -30.72 13.14
CA MET A 428 3.80 -31.64 12.67
C MET A 428 3.55 -32.01 11.21
N ARG A 429 4.62 -32.08 10.41
CA ARG A 429 4.53 -32.49 9.01
C ARG A 429 4.43 -34.01 8.91
N GLY A 430 3.49 -34.48 8.10
CA GLY A 430 3.47 -35.86 7.60
C GLY A 430 3.99 -35.96 6.17
N ALA A 431 3.71 -37.09 5.53
CA ALA A 431 3.97 -37.34 4.12
C ALA A 431 2.68 -37.70 3.39
N GLY A 432 2.69 -37.59 2.06
CA GLY A 432 1.58 -37.93 1.18
C GLY A 432 0.62 -36.77 0.90
N VAL A 433 -0.51 -37.10 0.28
CA VAL A 433 -1.60 -36.16 0.00
C VAL A 433 -2.37 -35.81 1.28
N TRP A 434 -2.48 -36.75 2.21
CA TRP A 434 -3.24 -36.63 3.45
C TRP A 434 -2.36 -36.27 4.65
N MET A 435 -1.05 -36.14 4.45
CA MET A 435 -0.05 -35.71 5.43
C MET A 435 -0.02 -36.60 6.67
N PHE A 436 0.02 -37.91 6.45
CA PHE A 436 0.10 -38.89 7.53
C PHE A 436 1.47 -38.85 8.23
N ILE A 437 1.45 -38.79 9.56
CA ILE A 437 2.63 -39.04 10.39
C ILE A 437 2.91 -40.56 10.46
N PRO A 438 4.16 -41.00 10.68
CA PRO A 438 4.51 -42.43 10.65
C PRO A 438 3.69 -43.31 11.60
N GLU A 439 3.38 -42.81 12.79
CA GLU A 439 2.60 -43.56 13.79
C GLU A 439 1.16 -43.82 13.29
N THR A 440 0.50 -42.79 12.79
CA THR A 440 -0.87 -42.90 12.24
C THR A 440 -0.88 -43.79 11.00
N ALA A 441 0.10 -43.65 10.11
CA ALA A 441 0.23 -44.49 8.92
C ALA A 441 0.28 -45.98 9.27
N ARG A 442 1.17 -46.37 10.19
CA ARG A 442 1.28 -47.75 10.66
C ARG A 442 0.01 -48.25 11.33
N ARG A 443 -0.66 -47.40 12.12
CA ARG A 443 -1.94 -47.76 12.77
C ARG A 443 -3.04 -48.10 11.75
N TYR A 444 -3.03 -47.46 10.59
CA TYR A 444 -3.98 -47.69 9.51
C TYR A 444 -3.43 -48.62 8.40
N GLY A 445 -2.42 -49.43 8.73
CA GLY A 445 -1.95 -50.53 7.89
C GLY A 445 -0.97 -50.14 6.78
N LEU A 446 -0.39 -48.94 6.82
CA LEU A 446 0.66 -48.53 5.89
C LEU A 446 2.05 -48.94 6.41
N GLU A 447 2.87 -49.47 5.52
CA GLU A 447 4.28 -49.70 5.76
C GLU A 447 5.05 -48.37 5.70
N VAL A 448 5.79 -48.05 6.77
CA VAL A 448 6.68 -46.89 6.84
C VAL A 448 8.03 -47.35 7.36
N SER A 449 8.96 -47.55 6.43
CA SER A 449 10.36 -47.91 6.64
C SER A 449 11.29 -47.08 5.74
N ASP A 450 12.59 -47.11 6.01
CA ASP A 450 13.57 -46.43 5.16
C ASP A 450 13.60 -46.97 3.71
N ALA A 451 13.19 -48.23 3.53
CA ALA A 451 13.13 -48.88 2.22
C ALA A 451 11.82 -48.60 1.47
N ARG A 452 10.72 -48.37 2.20
CA ARG A 452 9.38 -48.25 1.64
C ARG A 452 8.49 -47.39 2.51
N ASP A 453 8.02 -46.28 1.94
CA ASP A 453 7.08 -45.36 2.58
C ASP A 453 5.75 -45.33 1.81
N GLU A 454 4.80 -46.15 2.25
CA GLU A 454 3.47 -46.25 1.62
C GLU A 454 2.60 -45.01 1.84
N ARG A 455 3.03 -44.03 2.64
CA ARG A 455 2.38 -42.71 2.69
C ARG A 455 2.43 -42.00 1.33
N LEU A 456 3.39 -42.36 0.48
CA LEU A 456 3.53 -41.84 -0.88
C LEU A 456 2.75 -42.64 -1.94
N ASP A 457 2.09 -43.73 -1.55
CA ASP A 457 1.14 -44.43 -2.40
C ASP A 457 -0.25 -43.80 -2.23
N VAL A 458 -0.66 -42.96 -3.19
CA VAL A 458 -1.91 -42.18 -3.11
C VAL A 458 -3.13 -43.07 -2.86
N ALA A 459 -3.19 -44.26 -3.46
CA ALA A 459 -4.35 -45.14 -3.31
C ALA A 459 -4.41 -45.72 -1.89
N ARG A 460 -3.29 -46.24 -1.40
CA ARG A 460 -3.19 -46.80 -0.04
C ARG A 460 -3.38 -45.73 1.03
N GLU A 461 -2.73 -44.58 0.88
CA GLU A 461 -2.85 -43.47 1.82
C GLU A 461 -4.29 -42.95 1.87
N THR A 462 -4.97 -42.83 0.72
CA THR A 462 -6.37 -42.39 0.69
C THR A 462 -7.32 -43.41 1.34
N GLN A 463 -7.08 -44.71 1.18
CA GLN A 463 -7.85 -45.74 1.91
C GLN A 463 -7.65 -45.63 3.42
N ALA A 464 -6.41 -45.40 3.86
CA ALA A 464 -6.07 -45.19 5.26
C ALA A 464 -6.70 -43.90 5.83
N ALA A 465 -6.67 -42.80 5.08
CA ALA A 465 -7.32 -41.54 5.43
C ALA A 465 -8.84 -41.66 5.54
N ALA A 466 -9.48 -42.37 4.61
CA ALA A 466 -10.90 -42.65 4.67
C ALA A 466 -11.27 -43.51 5.90
N ALA A 467 -10.45 -44.51 6.25
CA ALA A 467 -10.65 -45.28 7.48
C ALA A 467 -10.51 -44.40 8.75
N LEU A 468 -9.47 -43.58 8.83
CA LEU A 468 -9.26 -42.67 9.96
C LEU A 468 -10.42 -41.67 10.12
N LEU A 469 -10.84 -41.00 9.05
CA LEU A 469 -11.93 -40.03 9.10
C LEU A 469 -13.26 -40.68 9.51
N SER A 470 -13.52 -41.91 9.07
CA SER A 470 -14.67 -42.71 9.50
C SER A 470 -14.64 -42.99 11.00
N ASP A 471 -13.50 -43.45 11.53
CA ASP A 471 -13.35 -43.75 12.96
C ASP A 471 -13.50 -42.50 13.82
N LEU A 472 -12.91 -41.38 13.39
CA LEU A 472 -13.02 -40.11 14.09
C LEU A 472 -14.45 -39.59 14.12
N HIS A 473 -15.17 -39.69 13.00
CA HIS A 473 -16.58 -39.31 12.97
C HIS A 473 -17.44 -40.23 13.83
N ALA A 474 -17.20 -41.55 13.80
CA ALA A 474 -17.89 -42.49 14.67
C ALA A 474 -17.64 -42.20 16.16
N ARG A 475 -16.43 -41.77 16.53
CA ARG A 475 -16.06 -41.43 17.91
C ARG A 475 -16.68 -40.12 18.41
N PHE A 476 -16.70 -39.08 17.58
CA PHE A 476 -17.11 -37.74 18.02
C PHE A 476 -18.52 -37.33 17.59
N GLY A 477 -19.11 -37.98 16.59
CA GLY A 477 -20.45 -37.67 16.07
C GLY A 477 -20.62 -36.28 15.46
N ASP A 478 -19.52 -35.52 15.30
CA ASP A 478 -19.49 -34.19 14.72
C ASP A 478 -18.23 -34.05 13.86
N TRP A 479 -18.42 -33.60 12.62
CA TRP A 479 -17.32 -33.47 11.66
C TRP A 479 -16.28 -32.41 12.05
N ARG A 480 -16.66 -31.31 12.71
CA ARG A 480 -15.69 -30.29 13.17
C ARG A 480 -14.78 -30.87 14.25
N LEU A 481 -15.34 -31.67 15.17
CA LEU A 481 -14.55 -32.39 16.17
C LEU A 481 -13.68 -33.49 15.54
N ALA A 482 -14.20 -34.22 14.55
CA ALA A 482 -13.43 -35.21 13.80
C ALA A 482 -12.25 -34.57 13.06
N LEU A 483 -12.45 -33.43 12.39
CA LEU A 483 -11.39 -32.67 11.74
C LEU A 483 -10.38 -32.11 12.74
N ALA A 484 -10.82 -31.60 13.89
CA ALA A 484 -9.91 -31.20 14.96
C ALA A 484 -9.06 -32.38 15.47
N ALA A 485 -9.65 -33.58 15.59
CA ALA A 485 -8.96 -34.78 16.02
C ALA A 485 -8.03 -35.35 14.95
N TYR A 486 -8.33 -35.16 13.68
CA TYR A 486 -7.45 -35.50 12.56
C TYR A 486 -6.11 -34.75 12.67
N ASN A 487 -6.17 -33.45 12.94
CA ASN A 487 -4.96 -32.62 13.07
C ASN A 487 -4.28 -32.73 14.44
N GLN A 488 -5.06 -32.78 15.53
CA GLN A 488 -4.52 -32.65 16.89
C GLN A 488 -4.50 -33.96 17.69
N GLY A 489 -5.03 -35.05 17.13
CA GLY A 489 -5.17 -36.34 17.80
C GLY A 489 -6.41 -36.44 18.70
N SER A 490 -7.03 -37.63 18.73
CA SER A 490 -8.27 -37.87 19.47
C SER A 490 -8.15 -37.60 20.97
N LYS A 491 -7.01 -37.93 21.60
CA LYS A 491 -6.77 -37.70 23.04
C LYS A 491 -6.86 -36.22 23.40
N LYS A 492 -6.36 -35.33 22.53
CA LYS A 492 -6.42 -33.88 22.77
C LYS A 492 -7.84 -33.35 22.65
N VAL A 493 -8.61 -33.84 21.67
CA VAL A 493 -10.03 -33.47 21.54
C VAL A 493 -10.84 -33.98 22.74
N GLU A 494 -10.58 -35.18 23.24
CA GLU A 494 -11.22 -35.68 24.46
C GLU A 494 -10.90 -34.84 25.69
N ALA A 495 -9.62 -34.46 25.87
CA ALA A 495 -9.22 -33.54 26.94
C ALA A 495 -9.89 -32.17 26.79
N ALA A 496 -10.02 -31.64 25.56
CA ALA A 496 -10.70 -30.38 25.28
C ALA A 496 -12.19 -30.45 25.61
N LEU A 497 -12.87 -31.54 25.26
CA LEU A 497 -14.28 -31.78 25.60
C LEU A 497 -14.48 -31.86 27.11
N ALA A 498 -13.59 -32.56 27.82
CA ALA A 498 -13.64 -32.69 29.27
C ALA A 498 -13.38 -31.36 29.99
N ALA A 499 -12.42 -30.56 29.51
CA ALA A 499 -12.06 -29.28 30.10
C ALA A 499 -13.05 -28.15 29.77
N GLY A 500 -13.52 -28.09 28.53
CA GLY A 500 -14.36 -27.00 28.03
C GLY A 500 -15.85 -27.16 28.32
N GLY A 501 -16.32 -28.35 28.72
CA GLY A 501 -17.72 -28.62 29.05
C GLY A 501 -18.72 -28.40 27.89
N SER A 502 -18.22 -28.25 26.67
CA SER A 502 -19.00 -28.00 25.45
C SER A 502 -18.56 -28.93 24.34
N ARG A 503 -19.52 -29.37 23.51
CA ARG A 503 -19.25 -30.11 22.27
C ARG A 503 -19.15 -29.21 21.04
N ASP A 504 -19.36 -27.90 21.21
CA ASP A 504 -19.23 -26.96 20.11
C ASP A 504 -17.75 -26.65 19.84
N ALA A 505 -17.27 -27.05 18.65
CA ALA A 505 -15.88 -26.85 18.25
C ALA A 505 -15.46 -25.37 18.29
N THR A 506 -16.36 -24.45 17.93
CA THR A 506 -16.08 -23.00 17.94
C THR A 506 -15.81 -22.51 19.37
N ALA A 507 -16.65 -22.89 20.34
CA ALA A 507 -16.42 -22.57 21.75
C ALA A 507 -15.09 -23.13 22.28
N LEU A 508 -14.70 -24.35 21.88
CA LEU A 508 -13.42 -24.96 22.27
C LEU A 508 -12.21 -24.26 21.64
N ILE A 509 -12.35 -23.69 20.45
CA ILE A 509 -11.33 -22.85 19.81
C ILE A 509 -11.20 -21.52 20.55
N ASP A 510 -12.33 -20.87 20.85
CA ASP A 510 -12.35 -19.58 21.57
C ASP A 510 -11.76 -19.69 22.98
N ALA A 511 -11.97 -20.82 23.66
CA ALA A 511 -11.38 -21.14 24.95
C ALA A 511 -9.89 -21.56 24.88
N GLY A 512 -9.33 -21.68 23.68
CA GLY A 512 -7.93 -22.07 23.47
C GLY A 512 -7.62 -23.55 23.71
N HIS A 513 -8.65 -24.41 23.81
CA HIS A 513 -8.46 -25.86 23.95
C HIS A 513 -8.13 -26.54 22.62
N LEU A 514 -8.62 -25.99 21.50
CA LEU A 514 -8.37 -26.48 20.13
C LEU A 514 -7.81 -25.36 19.24
N ASN A 515 -7.07 -25.73 18.19
CA ASN A 515 -6.71 -24.81 17.11
C ASN A 515 -7.83 -24.70 16.07
N ASP A 516 -7.69 -23.77 15.13
CA ASP A 516 -8.69 -23.46 14.11
C ASP A 516 -8.52 -24.27 12.80
N TYR A 517 -7.96 -25.48 12.90
CA TYR A 517 -7.80 -26.37 11.76
C TYR A 517 -9.15 -26.73 11.11
N ALA A 518 -10.17 -27.06 11.92
CA ALA A 518 -11.50 -27.37 11.40
C ALA A 518 -12.10 -26.19 10.62
N ALA A 519 -11.91 -24.95 11.10
CA ALA A 519 -12.33 -23.74 10.40
C ALA A 519 -11.56 -23.52 9.09
N THR A 520 -10.28 -23.91 9.05
CA THR A 520 -9.44 -23.86 7.84
C THR A 520 -9.92 -24.83 6.77
N VAL A 521 -10.29 -26.06 7.16
CA VAL A 521 -10.89 -27.06 6.26
C VAL A 521 -12.24 -26.57 5.74
N GLN A 522 -13.09 -26.01 6.59
CA GLN A 522 -14.38 -25.45 6.16
C GLN A 522 -14.23 -24.26 5.20
N ALA A 523 -13.25 -23.38 5.42
CA ALA A 523 -12.93 -22.30 4.50
C ALA A 523 -12.41 -22.83 3.15
N GLY A 524 -11.55 -23.85 3.17
CA GLY A 524 -11.09 -24.54 1.96
C GLY A 524 -12.24 -25.18 1.19
N LEU A 525 -13.18 -25.81 1.89
CA LEU A 525 -14.39 -26.40 1.29
C LEU A 525 -15.29 -25.34 0.65
N LEU A 526 -15.47 -24.18 1.29
CA LEU A 526 -16.22 -23.08 0.69
C LEU A 526 -15.61 -22.61 -0.62
N ILE A 527 -14.28 -22.49 -0.69
CA ILE A 527 -13.57 -22.10 -1.92
C ILE A 527 -13.68 -23.21 -2.97
N LEU A 528 -13.55 -24.48 -2.57
CA LEU A 528 -13.71 -25.63 -3.47
C LEU A 528 -15.09 -25.64 -4.15
N ARG A 529 -16.13 -25.28 -3.40
CA ARG A 529 -17.51 -25.16 -3.91
C ARG A 529 -17.78 -23.86 -4.65
N ASN A 530 -16.96 -22.83 -4.44
CA ASN A 530 -17.12 -21.49 -5.02
C ASN A 530 -15.79 -20.98 -5.60
N PRO A 531 -15.25 -21.58 -6.69
CA PRO A 531 -13.92 -21.23 -7.21
C PRO A 531 -13.78 -19.77 -7.66
N HIS A 532 -14.88 -19.12 -8.03
CA HIS A 532 -14.94 -17.71 -8.44
C HIS A 532 -14.45 -16.74 -7.36
N LEU A 533 -14.32 -17.18 -6.10
CA LEU A 533 -13.72 -16.40 -5.02
C LEU A 533 -12.21 -16.14 -5.20
N LEU A 534 -11.56 -16.77 -6.18
CA LEU A 534 -10.12 -16.66 -6.44
C LEU A 534 -9.76 -15.72 -7.62
N ASP A 535 -10.73 -15.07 -8.24
CA ASP A 535 -10.56 -14.25 -9.46
C ASP A 535 -9.95 -12.83 -9.24
#